data_AF-A0A938UHJ2-F1
#
_entry.id   AF-A0A938UHJ2-F1
#
_cell.length_a   1.000
_cell.length_b   1.000
_cell.length_c   1.000
_cell.angle_alpha   90.00
_cell.angle_beta   90.00
_cell.angle_gamma   90.00
#
_symmetry.space_group_name_H-M   'P 1'
#
loop_
_entity.id
_entity.type
_entity.pdbx_description
1 polymer ?
#
loop_
_entity_poly.entity_id
_entity_poly.type
_entity_poly.pdbx_seq_one_letter_code
_entity_poly.pdbx_strand_id
1 'polypeptide(L)'
;GTAVTRIFSIIEVNNRDENRAFDYMKKLRQNVQVYTKSGGGGTIPIGLAQAGAGIFFIVDALKTKQEGYDVTISFPKEGIGTSVEAVALLRGAKNPTVGKKLIDWSAGPQMQNLYAQYKINFIPAHPSVKTEASLAEVIKGAKIFPIDEEWAGQNRKRVVERWIKDVLP
;
A
#
# COMPACT_ATOMS: atom_id res chain seq x y z
N GLY A 1 -5.10 -1.88 2.38
CA GLY A 1 -4.93 -0.70 3.26
C GLY A 1 -3.62 -0.82 4.02
N THR A 2 -2.82 0.25 4.07
CA THR A 2 -1.36 0.22 4.36
C THR A 2 -0.94 -0.64 5.55
N ALA A 3 -1.58 -0.48 6.71
CA ALA A 3 -1.19 -1.20 7.92
C ALA A 3 -1.31 -2.73 7.79
N VAL A 4 -2.40 -3.22 7.19
CA VAL A 4 -2.64 -4.65 7.00
C VAL A 4 -1.74 -5.21 5.90
N THR A 5 -1.63 -4.49 4.77
CA THR A 5 -0.75 -4.89 3.66
C THR A 5 0.71 -5.00 4.13
N ARG A 6 1.18 -4.08 4.98
CA ARG A 6 2.52 -4.16 5.59
C ARG A 6 2.71 -5.45 6.39
N ILE A 7 1.74 -5.85 7.21
CA ILE A 7 1.84 -7.08 8.01
C ILE A 7 2.00 -8.29 7.08
N PHE A 8 1.16 -8.39 6.05
CA PHE A 8 1.23 -9.49 5.09
C PHE A 8 2.51 -9.47 4.24
N SER A 9 2.96 -8.29 3.82
CA SER A 9 4.25 -8.13 3.15
C SER A 9 5.42 -8.63 4.00
N ILE A 10 5.41 -8.38 5.32
CA ILE A 10 6.45 -8.86 6.24
C ILE A 10 6.37 -10.39 6.42
N ILE A 11 5.17 -10.95 6.44
CA ILE A 11 4.98 -12.41 6.51
C ILE A 11 5.52 -13.09 5.25
N GLU A 12 5.20 -12.56 4.07
CA GLU A 12 5.64 -13.14 2.79
C GLU A 12 7.16 -13.08 2.62
N VAL A 13 7.85 -11.98 2.96
CA VAL A 13 9.33 -11.94 2.90
C VAL A 13 10.01 -12.89 3.90
N ASN A 14 9.28 -13.33 4.92
CA ASN A 14 9.74 -14.36 5.86
C ASN A 14 9.24 -15.77 5.46
N ASN A 15 8.86 -15.98 4.19
CA ASN A 15 8.40 -17.27 3.66
C ASN A 15 7.21 -17.86 4.45
N ARG A 16 6.29 -16.99 4.91
CA ARG A 16 5.13 -17.33 5.75
C ARG A 16 5.46 -17.92 7.13
N ASP A 17 6.69 -17.77 7.61
CA ASP A 17 6.99 -17.98 9.02
C ASP A 17 6.42 -16.81 9.86
N GLU A 18 5.21 -17.00 10.37
CA GLU A 18 4.55 -15.99 11.21
C GLU A 18 5.33 -15.69 12.49
N ASN A 19 6.01 -16.67 13.11
CA ASN A 19 6.72 -16.39 14.36
C ASN A 19 7.88 -15.45 14.11
N ARG A 20 8.69 -15.74 13.09
CA ARG A 20 9.79 -14.88 12.67
C ARG A 20 9.30 -13.49 12.23
N ALA A 21 8.21 -13.41 11.48
CA ALA A 21 7.63 -12.15 11.03
C ALA A 21 7.13 -11.29 12.21
N PHE A 22 6.48 -11.91 13.19
CA PHE A 22 5.97 -11.22 14.38
C PHE A 22 7.09 -10.78 15.32
N ASP A 23 8.12 -11.60 15.50
CA ASP A 23 9.33 -11.22 16.25
C ASP A 23 10.02 -10.00 15.63
N TYR A 24 10.12 -9.95 14.30
CA TYR A 24 10.62 -8.77 13.59
C TYR A 24 9.75 -7.54 13.87
N MET A 25 8.42 -7.65 13.74
CA MET A 25 7.51 -6.53 13.99
C MET A 25 7.55 -6.04 15.44
N LYS A 26 7.75 -6.96 16.41
CA LYS A 26 7.91 -6.63 17.82
C LYS A 26 9.21 -5.87 18.10
N LYS A 27 10.31 -6.25 17.45
CA LYS A 27 11.56 -5.48 17.50
C LYS A 27 11.39 -4.10 16.86
N LEU A 28 10.76 -4.04 15.68
CA LEU A 28 10.52 -2.79 14.95
C LEU A 28 9.66 -1.80 15.75
N ARG A 29 8.67 -2.29 16.49
CA ARG A 29 7.77 -1.46 17.31
C ARG A 29 8.50 -0.50 18.24
N GLN A 30 9.65 -0.88 18.79
CA GLN A 30 10.39 -0.04 19.72
C GLN A 30 10.81 1.31 19.09
N ASN A 31 10.84 1.37 17.75
CA ASN A 31 11.16 2.58 16.98
C ASN A 31 9.91 3.30 16.46
N VAL A 32 8.69 2.83 16.78
CA VAL A 32 7.45 3.40 16.28
C VAL A 32 6.87 4.37 17.29
N GLN A 33 6.99 5.67 17.00
CA GLN A 33 6.40 6.74 17.80
C GLN A 33 4.87 6.73 17.79
N VAL A 34 4.26 6.48 16.62
CA VAL A 34 2.80 6.51 16.47
C VAL A 34 2.33 5.53 15.40
N TYR A 35 1.24 4.81 15.68
CA TYR A 35 0.47 4.10 14.67
C TYR A 35 -0.69 5.00 14.23
N THR A 36 -0.61 5.52 13.01
CA THR A 36 -1.61 6.46 12.47
C THR A 36 -2.92 5.76 12.12
N LYS A 37 -4.03 6.49 12.19
CA LYS A 37 -5.35 5.97 11.79
C LYS A 37 -5.49 5.80 10.29
N SER A 38 -4.92 6.72 9.50
CA SER A 38 -4.87 6.64 8.04
C SER A 38 -3.51 6.11 7.57
N GLY A 39 -3.49 5.45 6.40
CA GLY A 39 -2.27 4.92 5.80
C GLY A 39 -1.22 5.98 5.49
N GLY A 40 -1.66 7.12 4.93
CA GLY A 40 -0.81 8.29 4.67
C GLY A 40 -0.62 9.23 5.86
N GLY A 41 -1.16 8.92 7.05
CA GLY A 41 -1.17 9.87 8.17
C GLY A 41 0.22 10.30 8.68
N GLY A 42 1.27 9.54 8.34
CA GLY A 42 2.64 9.86 8.71
C GLY A 42 3.39 10.74 7.71
N THR A 43 2.83 11.05 6.53
CA THR A 43 3.56 11.78 5.48
C THR A 43 3.90 13.21 5.90
N ILE A 44 2.94 13.95 6.46
CA ILE A 44 3.15 15.33 6.91
C ILE A 44 4.11 15.40 8.11
N PRO A 45 3.96 14.59 9.19
CA PRO A 45 4.96 14.54 10.25
C PRO A 45 6.38 14.30 9.76
N ILE A 46 6.58 13.44 8.76
CA ILE A 46 7.92 13.20 8.19
C ILE A 46 8.39 14.37 7.34
N GLY A 47 7.52 14.91 6.48
CA GLY A 47 7.85 16.08 5.65
C GLY A 47 8.21 17.32 6.48
N LEU A 48 7.67 17.42 7.71
CA LEU A 48 7.99 18.47 8.68
C LEU A 48 9.09 18.08 9.67
N ALA A 49 9.79 16.96 9.44
CA ALA A 49 10.86 16.43 10.29
C ALA A 49 10.46 16.16 11.76
N GLN A 50 9.17 15.93 12.03
CA GLN A 50 8.65 15.51 13.34
C GLN A 50 8.83 14.00 13.59
N ALA A 51 9.09 13.22 12.53
CA ALA A 51 9.46 11.81 12.59
C ALA A 51 10.53 11.53 11.52
N GLY A 52 11.48 10.63 11.81
CA GLY A 52 12.60 10.36 10.90
C GLY A 52 12.27 9.49 9.68
N ALA A 53 11.25 8.63 9.78
CA ALA A 53 10.86 7.72 8.70
C ALA A 53 9.41 7.22 8.89
N GLY A 54 8.86 6.64 7.82
CA GLY A 54 7.54 6.00 7.85
C GLY A 54 7.38 5.00 6.72
N ILE A 55 6.33 4.18 6.83
CA ILE A 55 6.03 3.10 5.88
C ILE A 55 4.71 3.43 5.19
N PHE A 56 4.76 3.60 3.88
CA PHE A 56 3.63 4.06 3.07
C PHE A 56 3.47 3.21 1.81
N PHE A 57 2.33 3.36 1.14
CA PHE A 57 2.28 3.06 -0.27
C PHE A 57 3.03 4.14 -1.06
N ILE A 58 3.58 3.76 -2.20
CA ILE A 58 4.40 4.65 -3.03
C ILE A 58 3.63 5.90 -3.48
N VAL A 59 2.32 5.79 -3.68
CA VAL A 59 1.43 6.90 -4.06
C VAL A 59 1.52 8.07 -3.08
N ASP A 60 1.49 7.78 -1.78
CA ASP A 60 1.55 8.77 -0.71
C ASP A 60 2.94 9.40 -0.64
N ALA A 61 4.00 8.57 -0.69
CA ALA A 61 5.37 9.04 -0.62
C ALA A 61 5.77 9.94 -1.82
N LEU A 62 5.34 9.57 -3.03
CA LEU A 62 5.56 10.38 -4.23
C LEU A 62 4.77 11.68 -4.18
N LYS A 63 3.52 11.64 -3.71
CA LYS A 63 2.71 12.85 -3.55
C LYS A 63 3.36 13.83 -2.57
N THR A 64 3.86 13.35 -1.44
CA THR A 64 4.62 14.17 -0.47
C THR A 64 5.85 14.80 -1.12
N LYS A 65 6.63 14.04 -1.88
CA LYS A 65 7.78 14.60 -2.61
C LYS A 65 7.37 15.64 -3.66
N GLN A 66 6.26 15.40 -4.38
CA GLN A 66 5.70 16.34 -5.37
C GLN A 66 5.20 17.65 -4.75
N GLU A 67 4.81 17.62 -3.47
CA GLU A 67 4.41 18.81 -2.71
C GLU A 67 5.61 19.63 -2.21
N GLY A 68 6.83 19.18 -2.45
CA GLY A 68 8.06 19.92 -2.15
C GLY A 68 8.70 19.59 -0.81
N TYR A 69 8.20 18.57 -0.10
CA TYR A 69 8.84 18.11 1.13
C TYR A 69 10.15 17.38 0.83
N ASP A 70 11.17 17.64 1.66
CA ASP A 70 12.47 17.00 1.56
C ASP A 70 12.43 15.57 2.14
N VAL A 71 11.98 14.64 1.30
CA VAL A 71 11.85 13.22 1.66
C VAL A 71 12.57 12.33 0.65
N THR A 72 13.22 11.29 1.18
CA THR A 72 13.84 10.23 0.38
C THR A 72 12.94 9.01 0.35
N ILE A 73 12.63 8.53 -0.86
CA ILE A 73 11.88 7.28 -1.07
C ILE A 73 12.91 6.16 -1.22
N SER A 74 12.73 5.09 -0.44
CA SER A 74 13.60 3.92 -0.47
C SER A 74 12.79 2.63 -0.29
N PHE A 75 13.39 1.50 -0.69
CA PHE A 75 12.75 0.18 -0.62
C PHE A 75 13.61 -0.77 0.21
N PRO A 76 13.01 -1.62 1.08
CA PRO A 76 13.73 -2.69 1.75
C PRO A 76 14.37 -3.65 0.75
N LYS A 77 15.61 -4.09 1.04
CA LYS A 77 16.37 -5.01 0.18
C LYS A 77 15.71 -6.39 0.05
N GLU A 78 14.96 -6.80 1.08
CA GLU A 78 14.22 -8.05 1.13
C GLU A 78 13.08 -8.07 0.10
N GLY A 79 12.54 -6.89 -0.20
CA GLY A 79 11.49 -6.61 -1.18
C GLY A 79 10.28 -5.90 -0.58
N ILE A 80 9.34 -5.54 -1.46
CA ILE A 80 8.04 -4.95 -1.13
C ILE A 80 6.88 -5.78 -1.70
N GLY A 81 5.80 -5.86 -0.95
CA GLY A 81 4.54 -6.43 -1.43
C GLY A 81 3.76 -5.44 -2.28
N THR A 82 2.85 -5.97 -3.11
CA THR A 82 1.87 -5.19 -3.87
C THR A 82 0.51 -5.16 -3.18
N SER A 83 -0.32 -4.19 -3.57
CA SER A 83 -1.75 -4.14 -3.20
C SER A 83 -2.52 -3.65 -4.41
N VAL A 84 -3.68 -4.24 -4.65
CA VAL A 84 -4.61 -3.78 -5.69
C VAL A 84 -5.67 -2.89 -5.05
N GLU A 85 -5.92 -1.72 -5.64
CA GLU A 85 -7.11 -0.93 -5.31
C GLU A 85 -8.31 -1.51 -6.07
N ALA A 86 -9.27 -2.04 -5.34
CA ALA A 86 -10.43 -2.73 -5.90
C ALA A 86 -11.71 -1.89 -5.74
N VAL A 87 -12.57 -1.94 -6.76
CA VAL A 87 -13.91 -1.36 -6.72
C VAL A 87 -14.92 -2.51 -6.74
N ALA A 88 -15.89 -2.49 -5.83
CA ALA A 88 -16.89 -3.53 -5.70
C ALA A 88 -18.31 -2.94 -5.71
N LEU A 89 -19.24 -3.65 -6.37
CA LEU A 89 -20.67 -3.34 -6.32
C LEU A 89 -21.31 -4.06 -5.14
N LEU A 90 -21.97 -3.32 -4.25
CA LEU A 90 -22.68 -3.89 -3.11
C LEU A 90 -23.90 -4.71 -3.55
N ARG A 91 -24.13 -5.85 -2.89
CA ARG A 91 -25.34 -6.65 -3.06
C ARG A 91 -26.56 -5.81 -2.65
N GLY A 92 -27.57 -5.75 -3.52
CA GLY A 92 -28.77 -4.94 -3.28
C GLY A 92 -28.58 -3.43 -3.51
N ALA A 93 -27.52 -3.02 -4.24
CA ALA A 93 -27.33 -1.62 -4.60
C ALA A 93 -28.59 -1.04 -5.28
N LYS A 94 -29.01 0.16 -4.85
CA LYS A 94 -30.21 0.84 -5.39
C LYS A 94 -30.12 1.12 -6.89
N ASN A 95 -28.90 1.32 -7.39
CA ASN A 95 -28.62 1.65 -8.79
C ASN A 95 -27.57 0.69 -9.38
N PRO A 96 -27.88 -0.61 -9.55
CA PRO A 96 -26.88 -1.61 -9.92
C PRO A 96 -26.36 -1.42 -11.35
N THR A 97 -27.21 -0.96 -12.27
CA THR A 97 -26.84 -0.70 -13.66
C THR A 97 -25.81 0.43 -13.77
N VAL A 98 -26.01 1.53 -13.05
CA VAL A 98 -25.06 2.66 -13.04
C VAL A 98 -23.77 2.26 -12.32
N GLY A 99 -23.88 1.51 -11.22
CA GLY A 99 -22.72 0.99 -10.50
C GLY A 99 -21.83 0.10 -11.36
N LYS A 100 -22.41 -0.78 -12.19
CA LYS A 100 -21.64 -1.58 -13.16
C LYS A 100 -20.91 -0.71 -14.18
N LYS A 101 -21.60 0.28 -14.78
CA LYS A 101 -20.97 1.23 -15.72
C LYS A 101 -19.79 1.98 -15.10
N LEU A 102 -19.90 2.37 -13.82
CA LEU A 102 -18.81 3.02 -13.11
C LEU A 102 -17.62 2.08 -12.93
N ILE A 103 -17.86 0.82 -12.55
CA ILE A 103 -16.80 -0.19 -12.41
C ILE A 103 -16.11 -0.41 -13.76
N ASP A 104 -16.87 -0.62 -14.84
CA ASP A 104 -16.34 -0.83 -16.18
C ASP A 104 -15.48 0.35 -16.64
N TRP A 105 -15.95 1.58 -16.42
CA TRP A 105 -15.18 2.79 -16.72
C TRP A 105 -13.90 2.88 -15.87
N SER A 106 -13.98 2.59 -14.57
CA SER A 106 -12.85 2.67 -13.64
C SER A 106 -11.73 1.67 -13.96
N ALA A 107 -12.10 0.48 -14.44
CA ALA A 107 -11.14 -0.53 -14.88
C ALA A 107 -10.61 -0.26 -16.30
N GLY A 108 -11.27 0.62 -17.06
CA GLY A 108 -10.95 0.92 -18.45
C GLY A 108 -9.80 1.92 -18.62
N PRO A 109 -9.25 2.01 -19.84
CA PRO A 109 -8.12 2.88 -20.14
C PRO A 109 -8.47 4.37 -20.00
N GLN A 110 -9.73 4.75 -20.21
CA GLN A 110 -10.16 6.15 -20.08
C GLN A 110 -9.90 6.70 -18.67
N MET A 111 -10.26 5.94 -17.63
CA MET A 111 -10.01 6.35 -16.25
C MET A 111 -8.52 6.25 -15.92
N GLN A 112 -7.88 5.13 -16.23
CA GLN A 112 -6.51 4.91 -15.79
C GLN A 112 -5.48 5.81 -16.49
N ASN A 113 -5.77 6.33 -17.70
CA ASN A 113 -4.95 7.38 -18.32
C ASN A 113 -4.96 8.70 -17.51
N LEU A 114 -5.98 8.94 -16.66
CA LEU A 114 -6.04 10.11 -15.80
C LEU A 114 -4.97 10.08 -14.70
N TYR A 115 -4.44 8.90 -14.34
CA TYR A 115 -3.33 8.82 -13.39
C TYR A 115 -2.14 9.65 -13.84
N ALA A 116 -1.75 9.52 -15.12
CA ALA A 116 -0.65 10.29 -15.71
C ALA A 116 -0.98 11.77 -15.84
N GLN A 117 -2.20 12.09 -16.29
CA GLN A 117 -2.63 13.47 -16.49
C GLN A 117 -2.61 14.27 -15.18
N TYR A 118 -3.03 13.66 -14.07
CA TYR A 118 -3.16 14.33 -12.78
C TYR A 118 -2.09 13.93 -11.76
N LYS A 119 -1.06 13.18 -12.17
CA LYS A 119 0.05 12.73 -11.32
C LYS A 119 -0.44 11.98 -10.07
N ILE A 120 -1.38 11.06 -10.24
CA ILE A 120 -2.00 10.30 -9.13
C ILE A 120 -1.05 9.18 -8.64
N ASN A 121 0.10 8.97 -9.30
CA ASN A 121 1.18 8.07 -8.88
C ASN A 121 0.79 6.58 -8.75
N PHE A 122 -0.39 6.19 -9.26
CA PHE A 122 -0.81 4.80 -9.34
C PHE A 122 -0.17 4.09 -10.53
N ILE A 123 0.17 2.82 -10.34
CA ILE A 123 0.50 1.93 -11.44
C ILE A 123 -0.82 1.47 -12.08
N PRO A 124 -1.05 1.72 -13.38
CA PRO A 124 -2.25 1.24 -14.07
C PRO A 124 -2.33 -0.29 -14.02
N ALA A 125 -3.53 -0.81 -13.76
CA ALA A 125 -3.81 -2.25 -13.82
C ALA A 125 -4.23 -2.70 -15.23
N HIS A 126 -4.70 -1.77 -16.08
CA HIS A 126 -5.12 -2.08 -17.44
C HIS A 126 -3.91 -2.16 -18.37
N PRO A 127 -3.71 -3.29 -19.10
CA PRO A 127 -2.47 -3.56 -19.83
C PRO A 127 -2.18 -2.60 -20.98
N SER A 128 -3.21 -1.91 -21.50
CA SER A 128 -3.03 -0.91 -22.57
C SER A 128 -2.61 0.48 -22.05
N VAL A 129 -2.62 0.71 -20.74
CA VAL A 129 -2.25 2.01 -20.14
C VAL A 129 -0.83 1.91 -19.61
N LYS A 130 0.03 2.82 -20.07
CA LYS A 130 1.43 2.83 -19.68
C LYS A 130 1.59 3.50 -18.32
N THR A 131 2.40 2.89 -17.46
CA THR A 131 2.93 3.55 -16.27
C THR A 131 3.77 4.77 -16.67
N GLU A 132 3.64 5.86 -15.93
CA GLU A 132 4.48 7.05 -16.12
C GLU A 132 5.98 6.69 -16.01
N ALA A 133 6.82 7.28 -16.86
CA ALA A 133 8.25 6.99 -16.89
C ALA A 133 8.96 7.31 -15.56
N SER A 134 8.56 8.40 -14.90
CA SER A 134 9.07 8.80 -13.59
C SER A 134 8.76 7.76 -12.52
N LEU A 135 7.51 7.26 -12.47
CA LEU A 135 7.08 6.21 -11.56
C LEU A 135 7.77 4.88 -11.87
N ALA A 136 7.87 4.53 -13.16
CA ALA A 136 8.56 3.33 -13.62
C ALA A 136 10.03 3.32 -13.20
N GLU A 137 10.75 4.44 -13.30
CA GLU A 137 12.14 4.54 -12.88
C GLU A 137 12.30 4.40 -11.36
N VAL A 138 11.37 4.97 -10.57
CA VAL A 138 11.39 4.82 -9.10
C VAL A 138 11.27 3.35 -8.70
N ILE A 139 10.37 2.59 -9.32
CA ILE A 139 10.13 1.18 -8.94
C ILE A 139 11.10 0.18 -9.58
N LYS A 140 11.86 0.58 -10.60
CA LYS A 140 12.79 -0.28 -11.35
C LYS A 140 13.83 -0.99 -10.49
N GLY A 141 14.28 -0.34 -9.41
CA GLY A 141 15.23 -0.90 -8.45
C GLY A 141 14.59 -1.69 -7.31
N ALA A 142 13.26 -1.72 -7.22
CA ALA A 142 12.57 -2.41 -6.14
C ALA A 142 12.40 -3.90 -6.45
N LYS A 143 12.73 -4.76 -5.49
CA LYS A 143 12.32 -6.17 -5.53
C LYS A 143 10.85 -6.24 -5.13
N ILE A 144 9.98 -6.58 -6.07
CA ILE A 144 8.53 -6.63 -5.88
C ILE A 144 8.08 -8.08 -5.87
N PHE A 145 7.23 -8.45 -4.91
CA PHE A 145 6.59 -9.77 -4.87
C PHE A 145 5.08 -9.63 -4.71
N PRO A 146 4.29 -10.57 -5.26
CA PRO A 146 2.85 -10.56 -5.08
C PRO A 146 2.50 -10.94 -3.64
N ILE A 147 1.46 -10.31 -3.09
CA ILE A 147 0.79 -10.81 -1.89
C ILE A 147 -0.33 -11.76 -2.35
N ASP A 148 -0.44 -12.92 -1.70
CA ASP A 148 -1.60 -13.80 -1.87
C ASP A 148 -2.82 -13.18 -1.19
N GLU A 149 -3.60 -12.45 -1.97
CA GLU A 149 -4.78 -11.72 -1.50
C GLU A 149 -5.88 -12.64 -0.96
N GLU A 150 -5.99 -13.88 -1.47
CA GLU A 150 -6.97 -14.85 -0.97
C GLU A 150 -6.58 -15.31 0.43
N TRP A 151 -5.34 -15.75 0.62
CA TRP A 151 -4.84 -16.14 1.93
C TRP A 151 -4.86 -14.96 2.91
N ALA A 152 -4.43 -13.77 2.46
CA ALA A 152 -4.46 -12.56 3.28
C ALA A 152 -5.90 -12.20 3.70
N GLY A 153 -6.86 -12.31 2.78
CA GLY A 153 -8.28 -12.09 3.07
C GLY A 153 -8.84 -13.07 4.10
N GLN A 154 -8.58 -14.38 3.93
CA GLN A 154 -9.01 -15.44 4.84
C GLN A 154 -8.38 -15.30 6.24
N ASN A 155 -7.14 -14.82 6.33
CA ASN A 155 -6.39 -14.76 7.58
C ASN A 155 -6.40 -13.37 8.25
N ARG A 156 -6.94 -12.34 7.58
CA ARG A 156 -6.91 -10.93 8.03
C ARG A 156 -7.26 -10.77 9.49
N LYS A 157 -8.39 -11.33 9.92
CA LYS A 157 -8.88 -11.17 11.29
C LYS A 157 -7.88 -11.74 12.31
N ARG A 158 -7.49 -13.02 12.15
CA ARG A 158 -6.57 -13.71 13.06
C ARG A 158 -5.20 -13.03 13.14
N VAL A 159 -4.66 -12.63 11.98
CA VAL A 159 -3.35 -11.97 11.88
C VAL A 159 -3.37 -10.59 12.55
N VAL A 160 -4.43 -9.80 12.33
CA VAL A 160 -4.56 -8.48 12.96
C VAL A 160 -4.77 -8.59 14.47
N GLU A 161 -5.60 -9.52 14.93
CA GLU A 161 -5.81 -9.77 16.36
C GLU A 161 -4.52 -10.22 17.04
N ARG A 162 -3.77 -11.13 16.42
CA ARG A 162 -2.44 -11.53 16.90
C ARG A 162 -1.49 -10.33 16.94
N TRP A 163 -1.52 -9.46 15.93
CA TRP A 163 -0.61 -8.31 15.90
C TRP A 163 -0.93 -7.33 17.03
N ILE A 164 -2.22 -7.08 17.30
CA ILE A 164 -2.66 -6.27 18.43
C ILE A 164 -2.22 -6.91 19.77
N LYS A 165 -2.27 -8.23 19.88
CA LYS A 165 -1.91 -8.93 21.13
C LYS A 165 -0.40 -9.00 21.36
N ASP A 166 0.37 -9.36 20.33
CA ASP A 166 1.76 -9.79 20.49
C ASP A 166 2.75 -8.66 20.18
N VAL A 167 2.35 -7.74 19.29
CA VAL A 167 3.17 -6.62 18.86
C VAL A 167 2.71 -5.35 19.55
N LEU A 168 1.42 -4.99 19.57
CA LEU A 168 0.98 -3.67 20.06
C LEU A 168 1.16 -3.36 21.57
N PRO A 169 1.45 -4.30 22.49
CA PRO A 169 1.89 -3.94 23.85
C PRO A 169 3.32 -3.38 23.87
#